data_AF-A0A959LI45-F1
#
_entry.id   AF-A0A959LI45-F1
#
_cell.length_a   1.000
_cell.length_b   1.000
_cell.length_c   1.000
_cell.angle_alpha   90.00
_cell.angle_beta   90.00
_cell.angle_gamma   90.00
#
_symmetry.space_group_name_H-M   'P 1'
#
loop_
_entity.id
_entity.type
_entity.pdbx_description
1 polymer ?
#
loop_
_entity_poly.entity_id
_entity_poly.type
_entity_poly.pdbx_seq_one_letter_code
_entity_poly.pdbx_strand_id
1 'polypeptide(L)'
;MNFRQHIAKYVTGNVTTDQLPCTGIIALEEGLDSPSLCILAGLSKYEEPSQIDYYFKLTLEELSITLPDKRQAAIEYALAIVDEIFDGTKDVITGTSEICNNAFVSYDFLSESKQ
;
A
#
# COMPACT_ATOMS: atom_id res chain seq x y z
N MET A 1 6.39 5.58 -4.68
CA MET A 1 5.41 5.57 -3.57
C MET A 1 6.13 5.50 -2.23
N ASN A 2 5.57 6.13 -1.20
CA ASN A 2 6.03 5.98 0.19
C ASN A 2 5.30 4.83 0.92
N PHE A 3 5.71 4.51 2.15
CA PHE A 3 5.14 3.41 2.93
C PHE A 3 3.63 3.56 3.16
N ARG A 4 3.17 4.78 3.46
CA ARG A 4 1.73 5.05 3.62
C ARG A 4 0.95 4.78 2.34
N GLN A 5 1.48 5.17 1.19
CA GLN A 5 0.88 4.88 -0.12
C GLN A 5 0.88 3.38 -0.43
N HIS A 6 1.91 2.64 -0.01
CA HIS A 6 1.92 1.17 -0.06
C HIS A 6 0.82 0.54 0.83
N ILE A 7 0.60 1.08 2.04
CA ILE A 7 -0.50 0.65 2.91
C ILE A 7 -1.85 0.89 2.23
N ALA A 8 -2.04 2.05 1.61
CA ALA A 8 -3.26 2.37 0.88
C ALA A 8 -3.49 1.37 -0.28
N LYS A 9 -2.42 1.06 -1.03
CA LYS A 9 -2.46 0.03 -2.09
C LYS A 9 -2.79 -1.36 -1.54
N TYR A 10 -2.29 -1.71 -0.34
CA TYR A 10 -2.63 -2.97 0.34
C TYR A 10 -4.10 -3.03 0.75
N VAL A 11 -4.63 -1.98 1.38
CA VAL A 11 -6.04 -1.92 1.82
C VAL A 11 -7.02 -2.01 0.65
N THR A 12 -6.64 -1.47 -0.51
CA THR A 12 -7.43 -1.55 -1.74
C THR A 12 -7.33 -2.92 -2.44
N GLY A 13 -6.53 -3.85 -1.93
CA GLY A 13 -6.36 -5.20 -2.48
C GLY A 13 -5.42 -5.29 -3.67
N ASN A 14 -4.60 -4.25 -3.91
CA ASN A 14 -3.69 -4.15 -5.04
C ASN A 14 -2.23 -4.50 -4.69
N VAL A 15 -1.99 -5.06 -3.49
CA VAL A 15 -0.70 -5.61 -3.06
C VAL A 15 -0.89 -7.08 -2.74
N THR A 16 -0.06 -7.93 -3.34
CA THR A 16 -0.01 -9.36 -3.02
C THR A 16 0.90 -9.59 -1.82
N THR A 17 0.66 -10.65 -1.06
CA THR A 17 1.41 -10.93 0.17
C THR A 17 2.93 -11.02 -0.08
N ASP A 18 3.36 -11.57 -1.22
CA ASP A 18 4.77 -11.69 -1.61
C ASP A 18 5.46 -10.35 -1.91
N GLN A 19 4.71 -9.25 -2.01
CA GLN A 19 5.22 -7.88 -2.17
C GLN A 19 5.41 -7.15 -0.83
N LEU A 20 4.87 -7.67 0.27
CA LEU A 20 4.98 -7.05 1.59
C LEU A 20 6.43 -6.95 2.12
N PRO A 21 7.36 -7.88 1.83
CA PRO A 21 8.75 -7.70 2.22
C PRO A 21 9.38 -6.43 1.61
N CYS A 22 9.09 -6.14 0.34
CA CYS A 22 9.53 -4.89 -0.30
C CYS A 22 8.90 -3.65 0.35
N THR A 23 7.63 -3.74 0.75
CA THR A 23 6.97 -2.67 1.53
C THR A 23 7.68 -2.43 2.88
N GLY A 24 8.19 -3.50 3.52
CA GLY A 24 9.01 -3.39 4.72
C GLY A 24 10.35 -2.68 4.47
N ILE A 25 11.01 -2.95 3.35
CA ILE A 25 12.25 -2.24 2.97
C ILE A 25 11.99 -0.73 2.83
N ILE A 26 10.90 -0.34 2.15
CA ILE A 26 10.51 1.07 1.99
C ILE A 26 10.28 1.74 3.35
N ALA A 27 9.61 1.06 4.29
CA ALA A 27 9.40 1.58 5.63
C ALA A 27 10.73 1.85 6.38
N LEU A 28 11.69 0.94 6.27
CA LEU A 28 13.03 1.11 6.86
C LEU A 28 13.78 2.29 6.21
N GLU A 29 13.71 2.44 4.90
CA GLU A 29 14.31 3.56 4.16
C GLU A 29 13.70 4.92 4.57
N GLU A 30 12.43 4.94 4.94
CA GLU A 30 11.73 6.11 5.48
C GLU A 30 12.04 6.40 6.96
N GLY A 31 12.87 5.57 7.59
CA GLY A 31 13.30 5.73 8.98
C GLY A 31 12.32 5.19 10.02
N LEU A 32 11.32 4.38 9.60
CA LEU A 32 10.53 3.58 10.52
C LEU A 32 11.38 2.40 10.99
N ASP A 33 11.27 2.03 12.26
CA ASP A 33 12.02 0.91 12.81
C ASP A 33 11.19 0.17 13.85
N SER A 34 11.14 -1.15 13.71
CA SER A 34 10.58 -2.06 14.67
C SER A 34 11.21 -3.46 14.50
N PRO A 35 11.23 -4.30 15.54
CA PRO A 35 11.78 -5.65 15.43
C PRO A 35 11.11 -6.47 14.32
N SER A 36 9.79 -6.40 14.21
CA SER A 36 9.02 -7.15 13.21
C SER A 36 9.20 -6.58 11.81
N LEU A 37 9.42 -5.27 11.68
CA LEU A 37 9.70 -4.63 10.41
C LEU A 37 11.03 -5.11 9.82
N CYS A 38 12.06 -5.19 10.66
CA CYS A 38 13.38 -5.72 10.26
C CYS A 38 13.27 -7.16 9.75
N ILE A 39 12.45 -7.99 10.42
CA ILE A 39 12.22 -9.38 9.99
C ILE A 39 11.47 -9.39 8.66
N LEU A 40 10.36 -8.64 8.55
CA LEU A 40 9.55 -8.54 7.34
C LEU A 40 10.40 -8.16 6.11
N ALA A 41 11.24 -7.13 6.24
CA ALA A 41 12.11 -6.66 5.17
C ALA A 41 13.18 -7.69 4.75
N GLY A 42 13.53 -8.60 5.66
CA GLY A 42 14.46 -9.70 5.40
C GLY A 42 13.82 -10.97 4.83
N LEU A 43 12.48 -11.07 4.78
CA LEU A 43 11.81 -12.25 4.24
C LEU A 43 11.96 -12.33 2.71
N SER A 44 12.13 -13.54 2.21
CA SER A 44 12.05 -13.81 0.78
C SER A 44 10.59 -13.79 0.32
N LYS A 45 10.34 -13.36 -0.93
CA LYS A 45 9.02 -13.45 -1.56
C LYS A 45 8.48 -14.88 -1.72
N TYR A 46 9.34 -15.89 -1.51
CA TYR A 46 8.99 -17.31 -1.57
C TYR A 46 8.69 -17.91 -0.20
N GLU A 47 8.73 -17.12 0.87
CA GLU A 47 8.32 -17.55 2.20
C GLU A 47 6.82 -17.87 2.24
N GLU A 48 6.42 -18.60 3.28
CA GLU A 48 5.02 -18.95 3.50
C GLU A 48 4.18 -17.66 3.62
N PRO A 49 3.11 -17.48 2.82
CA PRO A 49 2.31 -16.25 2.86
C PRO A 49 1.77 -15.91 4.26
N SER A 50 1.44 -16.91 5.07
CA SER A 50 0.97 -16.68 6.45
C SER A 50 2.04 -16.05 7.34
N GLN A 51 3.31 -16.38 7.12
CA GLN A 51 4.44 -15.82 7.86
C GLN A 51 4.67 -14.36 7.47
N ILE A 52 4.62 -14.05 6.17
CA ILE A 52 4.77 -12.67 5.69
C ILE A 52 3.63 -11.78 6.23
N ASP A 53 2.39 -12.24 6.14
CA ASP A 53 1.22 -11.52 6.66
C ASP A 53 1.29 -11.32 8.18
N TYR A 54 1.80 -12.32 8.92
CA TYR A 54 2.01 -12.23 10.36
C TYR A 54 2.96 -11.10 10.74
N TYR A 55 4.16 -11.06 10.15
CA TYR A 55 5.14 -10.00 10.47
C TYR A 55 4.70 -8.62 9.98
N PHE A 56 3.94 -8.54 8.87
CA PHE A 56 3.36 -7.29 8.43
C PHE A 56 2.34 -6.74 9.44
N LYS A 57 1.43 -7.57 9.95
CA LYS A 57 0.48 -7.15 10.99
C LYS A 57 1.16 -6.74 12.28
N LEU A 58 2.18 -7.49 12.70
CA LEU A 58 2.94 -7.16 13.90
C LEU A 58 3.71 -5.84 13.75
N THR A 59 4.25 -5.56 12.56
CA THR A 59 4.86 -4.27 12.22
C THR A 59 3.86 -3.12 12.38
N LEU A 60 2.64 -3.27 11.86
CA LEU A 60 1.59 -2.26 11.99
C LEU A 60 1.24 -2.00 13.46
N GLU A 61 1.15 -3.07 14.27
CA GLU A 61 0.89 -2.97 15.71
C GLU A 61 2.04 -2.26 16.46
N GLU A 62 3.28 -2.68 16.25
CA GLU A 62 4.48 -2.12 16.90
C GLU A 62 4.66 -0.63 16.57
N LEU A 63 4.42 -0.25 15.31
CA LEU A 63 4.50 1.15 14.86
C LEU A 63 3.24 1.97 15.20
N SER A 64 2.24 1.36 15.83
CA SER A 64 0.94 1.98 16.13
C SER A 64 0.24 2.58 14.91
N ILE A 65 0.39 1.91 13.76
CA ILE A 65 -0.17 2.35 12.48
C ILE A 65 -1.56 1.76 12.33
N THR A 66 -2.55 2.64 12.22
CA THR A 66 -3.92 2.27 11.91
C THR A 66 -4.10 2.25 10.40
N LEU A 67 -4.65 1.14 9.86
CA LEU A 67 -4.98 1.06 8.44
C LEU A 67 -6.07 2.09 8.09
N PRO A 68 -5.93 2.82 6.97
CA PRO A 68 -7.00 3.68 6.50
C PRO A 68 -8.25 2.86 6.16
N ASP A 69 -9.42 3.48 6.25
CA ASP A 69 -10.63 2.88 5.68
C ASP A 69 -10.51 2.81 4.14
N LYS A 70 -11.39 2.03 3.51
CA LYS A 70 -11.34 1.80 2.06
C LYS A 70 -11.46 3.08 1.23
N ARG A 71 -12.24 4.06 1.70
CA ARG A 71 -12.43 5.33 0.99
C ARG A 71 -11.13 6.13 1.01
N GLN A 72 -10.53 6.28 2.19
CA GLN A 72 -9.28 7.00 2.37
C GLN A 72 -8.14 6.29 1.64
N ALA A 73 -8.08 4.96 1.70
CA ALA A 73 -7.08 4.16 0.98
C ALA A 73 -7.19 4.34 -0.54
N ALA A 74 -8.40 4.35 -1.10
CA ALA A 74 -8.61 4.57 -2.52
C ALA A 74 -8.10 5.95 -2.98
N ILE A 75 -8.35 7.00 -2.18
CA ILE A 75 -7.86 8.36 -2.47
C ILE A 75 -6.33 8.41 -2.36
N GLU A 76 -5.74 7.87 -1.30
CA GLU A 76 -4.29 7.87 -1.10
C GLU A 76 -3.56 7.08 -2.19
N TYR A 77 -4.11 5.95 -2.63
CA TYR A 77 -3.55 5.19 -3.74
C TYR A 77 -3.67 5.94 -5.07
N ALA A 78 -4.80 6.59 -5.35
CA ALA A 78 -4.94 7.44 -6.54
C ALA A 78 -3.92 8.58 -6.55
N LEU A 79 -3.73 9.27 -5.41
CA LEU A 79 -2.73 10.33 -5.27
C LEU A 79 -1.30 9.80 -5.46
N ALA A 80 -0.99 8.60 -4.97
CA ALA A 80 0.30 7.97 -5.18
C ALA A 80 0.60 7.77 -6.68
N ILE A 81 -0.40 7.36 -7.46
CA ILE A 81 -0.27 7.21 -8.91
C ILE A 81 -0.09 8.57 -9.58
N VAL A 82 -0.79 9.61 -9.10
CA VAL A 82 -0.61 10.98 -9.60
C VAL A 82 0.81 11.49 -9.35
N ASP A 83 1.38 11.22 -8.19
CA ASP A 83 2.77 11.57 -7.88
C ASP A 83 3.75 10.88 -8.85
N GLU A 84 3.54 9.58 -9.14
CA GLU A 84 4.33 8.82 -10.12
C GLU A 84 4.18 9.33 -11.56
N ILE A 85 3.02 9.92 -11.90
CA ILE A 85 2.84 10.59 -13.19
C ILE A 85 3.64 11.89 -13.23
N PHE A 86 3.61 12.67 -12.15
CA PHE A 86 4.31 13.95 -12.09
C PHE A 86 5.83 13.82 -12.04
N ASP A 87 6.36 12.79 -11.38
CA ASP A 87 7.80 12.51 -11.35
C ASP A 87 8.32 11.77 -12.60
N GLY A 88 7.41 11.31 -13.47
CA GLY A 88 7.72 10.64 -14.73
C GLY A 88 8.00 9.14 -14.62
N THR A 89 7.85 8.55 -13.42
CA THR A 89 7.99 7.10 -13.19
C THR A 89 6.88 6.31 -13.90
N LYS A 90 5.71 6.93 -14.11
CA LYS A 90 4.57 6.33 -14.79
C LYS A 90 4.02 7.27 -15.88
N ASP A 91 3.64 6.73 -17.02
CA ASP A 91 3.04 7.53 -18.09
C ASP A 91 1.58 7.90 -17.77
N VAL A 92 1.11 9.01 -18.34
CA VAL A 92 -0.23 9.57 -18.07
C VAL A 92 -1.35 8.58 -18.39
N ILE A 93 -1.22 7.81 -19.48
CA ILE A 93 -2.29 6.91 -19.95
C ILE A 93 -2.39 5.73 -19.00
N THR A 94 -1.27 5.06 -18.72
CA THR A 94 -1.21 3.93 -17.79
C THR A 94 -1.62 4.36 -16.38
N GLY A 95 -1.11 5.48 -15.89
CA GLY A 95 -1.44 5.99 -14.56
C GLY A 95 -2.92 6.34 -14.42
N THR A 96 -3.51 7.04 -15.39
CA THR A 96 -4.95 7.35 -15.35
C THR A 96 -5.80 6.08 -15.39
N SER A 97 -5.41 5.10 -16.21
CA SER A 97 -6.09 3.80 -16.28
C SER A 97 -6.04 3.06 -14.93
N GLU A 98 -4.90 3.06 -14.25
CA GLU A 98 -4.73 2.44 -12.94
C GLU A 98 -5.57 3.14 -11.87
N ILE A 99 -5.65 4.47 -11.88
CA ILE A 99 -6.52 5.23 -10.96
C ILE A 99 -7.97 4.79 -11.14
N CYS A 100 -8.46 4.74 -12.38
CA CYS A 100 -9.84 4.36 -12.65
C CYS A 100 -10.14 2.91 -12.28
N ASN A 101 -9.27 1.96 -12.66
CA ASN A 101 -9.56 0.53 -12.58
C ASN A 101 -9.15 -0.13 -11.26
N ASN A 102 -8.17 0.42 -10.56
CA ASN A 102 -7.60 -0.22 -9.36
C ASN A 102 -7.89 0.59 -8.10
N ALA A 103 -7.72 1.92 -8.15
CA ALA A 103 -7.97 2.78 -6.99
C ALA A 103 -9.47 3.01 -6.79
N PHE A 104 -10.19 3.54 -7.78
CA PHE A 104 -11.61 3.90 -7.60
C PHE A 104 -12.59 2.73 -7.66
N VAL A 105 -12.23 1.59 -8.25
CA VAL A 105 -13.06 0.37 -8.15
C VAL A 105 -13.11 -0.19 -6.72
N SER A 106 -12.11 0.13 -5.88
CA SER A 106 -12.03 -0.40 -4.52
C SER A 106 -13.06 0.19 -3.54
N TYR A 107 -13.76 1.27 -3.92
CA TYR A 107 -14.78 1.94 -3.10
C TYR A 107 -15.89 2.59 -3.96
N ASP A 108 -17.16 2.44 -3.57
CA ASP A 108 -18.30 3.04 -4.29
C ASP A 108 -18.47 4.53 -3.96
N PHE A 109 -17.69 5.38 -4.61
CA PHE A 109 -17.79 6.84 -4.48
C PHE A 109 -19.13 7.41 -4.98
N LEU A 110 -19.85 6.70 -5.86
CA LEU A 110 -21.14 7.19 -6.38
C LEU A 110 -22.23 7.14 -5.31
N SER A 111 -22.10 6.24 -4.33
CA SER A 111 -23.02 6.16 -3.19
C SER A 111 -23.07 7.45 -2.36
N GLU A 112 -21.98 8.23 -2.32
CA GLU A 112 -21.90 9.50 -1.57
C GLU A 112 -22.77 10.60 -2.18
N SER A 113 -22.95 10.57 -3.50
CA SER A 113 -23.70 11.60 -4.24
C SER A 113 -25.22 11.44 -4.19
N LYS A 114 -25.72 10.40 -3.53
CA LYS A 114 -27.17 10.07 -3.42
C LYS A 114 -27.83 10.61 -2.14
N GLN A 115 -27.16 11.50 -1.40
CA GLN A 115 -27.68 12.15 -0.20
C GLN A 115 -28.37 13.49 -0.48
#